data_AF-A0A925J9L1-F1
#
_entry.id   AF-A0A925J9L1-F1
#
_cell.length_a   1.000
_cell.length_b   1.000
_cell.length_c   1.000
_cell.angle_alpha   90.00
_cell.angle_beta   90.00
_cell.angle_gamma   90.00
#
_symmetry.space_group_name_H-M   'P 1'
#
loop_
_entity.id
_entity.type
_entity.pdbx_description
1 polymer ?
#
loop_
_entity_poly.entity_id
_entity_poly.type
_entity_poly.pdbx_seq_one_letter_code
_entity_poly.pdbx_strand_id
1 'polypeptide(L)'
;MTTQLSVRVTGIILVILGSSLAIFTASLILWAIEMIDNSTSPGTSARFNGTREEALMMFALFGTIMFLGIAFTFGGFWQILFARRNKIIIWIALLGGLALIIGGSAFMATS
;
A
#
# COMPACT_ATOMS: atom_id res chain seq x y z
N MET A 1 27.73 9.93 -12.90
CA MET A 1 27.31 8.74 -13.68
C MET A 1 26.87 7.67 -12.69
N THR A 2 25.58 7.34 -12.59
CA THR A 2 25.15 6.19 -11.80
C THR A 2 25.56 4.93 -12.54
N THR A 3 26.48 4.15 -11.97
CA THR A 3 26.92 2.88 -12.54
C THR A 3 25.74 1.90 -12.59
N GLN A 4 25.75 0.96 -13.55
CA GLN A 4 24.67 -0.04 -13.67
C GLN A 4 24.46 -0.85 -12.37
N LEU A 5 25.53 -1.07 -11.61
CA LEU A 5 25.51 -1.65 -10.27
C LEU A 5 24.68 -0.82 -9.27
N SER A 6 24.84 0.50 -9.25
CA SER A 6 24.09 1.40 -8.37
C SER A 6 22.58 1.35 -8.64
N VAL A 7 22.17 1.22 -9.91
CA VAL A 7 20.76 1.10 -10.29
C VAL A 7 20.17 -0.24 -9.83
N ARG A 8 20.91 -1.34 -9.98
CA ARG A 8 20.47 -2.67 -9.53
C ARG A 8 20.33 -2.74 -8.01
N VAL A 9 21.29 -2.19 -7.25
CA VAL A 9 21.23 -2.13 -5.78
C VAL A 9 20.03 -1.29 -5.32
N THR A 10 19.78 -0.15 -5.97
CA THR A 10 18.58 0.66 -5.70
C THR A 10 17.30 -0.15 -5.97
N GLY A 11 17.29 -0.92 -7.05
CA GLY A 11 16.18 -1.82 -7.39
C GLY A 11 15.93 -2.88 -6.31
N ILE A 12 16.98 -3.53 -5.79
CA ILE A 12 16.88 -4.52 -4.70
C ILE A 12 16.30 -3.86 -3.45
N ILE A 13 16.79 -2.68 -3.07
CA ILE A 13 16.28 -1.95 -1.91
C ILE A 13 14.79 -1.61 -2.09
N LEU A 14 14.39 -1.14 -3.28
CA LEU A 14 12.99 -0.85 -3.60
C LEU A 14 12.10 -2.10 -3.55
N VAL A 15 12.59 -3.25 -4.02
CA VAL A 15 11.86 -4.53 -3.91
C VAL A 15 11.63 -4.88 -2.46
N ILE A 16 12.70 -4.86 -1.65
CA ILE A 16 12.63 -5.22 -0.22
C ILE A 16 11.67 -4.28 0.50
N LEU A 17 11.85 -2.96 0.38
CA LEU A 17 11.01 -1.97 1.05
C LEU A 17 9.56 -1.99 0.55
N GLY A 18 9.34 -2.11 -0.76
CA GLY A 18 7.99 -2.21 -1.31
C GLY A 18 7.26 -3.46 -0.82
N SER A 19 7.96 -4.59 -0.81
CA SER A 19 7.39 -5.87 -0.37
C SER A 19 7.11 -5.88 1.13
N SER A 20 8.02 -5.34 1.95
CA SER A 20 7.82 -5.26 3.39
C SER A 20 6.67 -4.32 3.72
N LEU A 21 6.56 -3.18 3.04
CA LEU A 21 5.43 -2.26 3.20
C LEU A 21 4.10 -2.91 2.79
N ALA A 22 4.06 -3.61 1.66
CA ALA A 22 2.85 -4.29 1.18
C ALA A 22 2.41 -5.41 2.14
N ILE A 23 3.34 -6.26 2.58
CA ILE A 23 3.07 -7.35 3.53
C ILE A 23 2.63 -6.78 4.88
N PHE A 24 3.32 -5.77 5.39
CA PHE A 24 2.95 -5.11 6.63
C PHE A 24 1.54 -4.51 6.56
N THR A 25 1.24 -3.78 5.48
CA THR A 25 -0.09 -3.18 5.31
C THR A 25 -1.18 -4.26 5.16
N ALA A 26 -0.91 -5.35 4.44
CA ALA A 26 -1.82 -6.47 4.35
C ALA A 26 -2.09 -7.11 5.73
N SER A 27 -1.05 -7.26 6.56
CA SER A 27 -1.21 -7.79 7.92
C SER A 27 -2.08 -6.87 8.80
N LEU A 28 -1.94 -5.54 8.67
CA LEU A 28 -2.80 -4.58 9.36
C LEU A 28 -4.25 -4.63 8.89
N ILE A 29 -4.48 -4.82 7.58
CA ILE A 29 -5.83 -4.98 7.03
C ILE A 29 -6.50 -6.23 7.61
N LEU A 30 -5.80 -7.36 7.61
CA LEU A 30 -6.34 -8.61 8.17
C LEU A 30 -6.64 -8.49 9.66
N TRP A 31 -5.72 -7.87 10.41
CA TRP A 31 -5.92 -7.60 11.84
C TRP A 31 -7.11 -6.66 12.10
N ALA A 32 -7.27 -5.61 11.29
CA ALA A 32 -8.40 -4.70 11.39
C ALA A 32 -9.74 -5.38 11.08
N ILE A 33 -9.78 -6.25 10.06
CA ILE A 33 -10.98 -7.06 9.74
C ILE A 33 -11.34 -7.94 10.93
N GLU A 34 -10.36 -8.64 11.51
CA GLU A 34 -10.59 -9.51 12.67
C GLU A 34 -11.13 -8.75 13.88
N MET A 35 -10.66 -7.52 14.14
CA MET A 35 -11.19 -6.66 15.20
C MET A 35 -12.62 -6.18 14.96
N ILE A 36 -12.98 -5.93 13.69
CA ILE A 36 -14.33 -5.49 13.31
C ILE A 36 -15.30 -6.66 13.45
N ASP A 37 -14.94 -7.84 12.93
CA ASP A 37 -15.79 -9.04 12.97
C ASP A 37 -16.00 -9.54 14.41
N ASN A 38 -14.97 -9.47 15.25
CA ASN A 38 -15.05 -9.93 16.66
C ASN A 38 -15.47 -8.83 17.66
N SER A 39 -15.87 -7.65 17.18
CA SER A 39 -16.23 -6.50 18.01
C SER A 39 -17.38 -6.76 18.99
N THR A 40 -18.28 -7.69 18.65
CA THR A 40 -19.45 -8.07 19.47
C THR A 40 -19.21 -9.29 20.37
N SER A 41 -18.10 -10.01 20.21
CA SER A 41 -17.80 -11.21 20.99
C SER A 41 -17.38 -10.88 22.44
N PRO A 42 -18.02 -11.49 23.47
CA PRO A 42 -17.61 -11.31 24.85
C PRO A 42 -16.22 -11.94 25.09
N GLY A 43 -15.27 -11.15 25.61
CA GLY A 43 -13.89 -11.59 25.89
C GLY A 43 -12.79 -10.95 25.03
N THR A 44 -13.15 -10.26 23.94
CA THR A 44 -12.17 -9.58 23.07
C THR A 44 -11.67 -8.27 23.70
N SER A 45 -10.36 -8.16 23.94
CA SER A 45 -9.71 -6.96 24.50
C SER A 45 -9.58 -5.81 23.51
N ALA A 46 -9.62 -6.11 22.21
CA ALA A 46 -9.45 -5.15 21.12
C ALA A 46 -10.76 -5.09 20.31
N ARG A 47 -11.47 -3.95 20.40
CA ARG A 47 -12.74 -3.74 19.72
C ARG A 47 -12.67 -2.50 18.85
N PHE A 48 -13.15 -2.62 17.62
CA PHE A 48 -13.37 -1.45 16.78
C PHE A 48 -14.62 -0.72 17.27
N ASN A 49 -14.44 0.52 17.75
CA ASN A 49 -15.54 1.37 18.27
C ASN A 49 -15.89 2.52 17.31
N GLY A 50 -15.31 2.53 16.10
CA GLY A 50 -15.53 3.58 15.11
C GLY A 50 -16.83 3.40 14.33
N THR A 51 -17.20 4.42 13.56
CA THR A 51 -18.32 4.34 12.62
C THR A 51 -17.95 3.54 11.37
N ARG A 52 -18.96 3.13 10.58
CA ARG A 52 -18.75 2.45 9.29
C ARG A 52 -17.93 3.32 8.32
N GLU A 53 -18.16 4.63 8.33
CA GLU A 53 -17.44 5.60 7.51
C GLU A 53 -15.96 5.66 7.89
N GLU A 54 -15.65 5.68 9.19
CA GLU A 54 -14.27 5.65 9.69
C GLU A 54 -13.53 4.36 9.30
N ALA A 55 -14.21 3.21 9.34
CA ALA A 55 -13.65 1.94 8.88
C ALA A 55 -13.33 1.96 7.38
N LEU A 56 -14.23 2.50 6.56
CA LEU A 56 -14.02 2.62 5.11
C LEU A 56 -12.86 3.57 4.78
N MET A 57 -12.75 4.71 5.48
CA MET A 57 -11.62 5.63 5.35
C MET A 57 -10.30 4.95 5.69
N MET A 58 -10.27 4.19 6.79
CA MET A 58 -9.09 3.43 7.20
C MET A 58 -8.67 2.41 6.14
N PHE A 59 -9.60 1.61 5.61
CA PHE A 59 -9.31 0.63 4.57
C PHE A 59 -8.89 1.28 3.25
N ALA A 60 -9.46 2.42 2.86
CA ALA A 60 -9.03 3.15 1.66
C ALA A 60 -7.60 3.67 1.80
N LEU A 61 -7.23 4.18 2.98
CA LEU A 61 -5.87 4.60 3.28
C LEU A 61 -4.89 3.42 3.23
N PHE A 62 -5.20 2.31 3.90
CA PHE A 62 -4.38 1.10 3.86
C PHE A 62 -4.26 0.53 2.45
N GLY A 63 -5.36 0.51 1.69
CA GLY A 63 -5.35 0.09 0.28
C GLY A 63 -4.41 0.94 -0.59
N THR A 64 -4.39 2.25 -0.36
CA THR A 64 -3.47 3.17 -1.06
C THR A 64 -2.02 2.88 -0.70
N ILE A 65 -1.71 2.70 0.59
CA ILE A 65 -0.35 2.39 1.06
C ILE A 65 0.11 1.04 0.49
N MET A 66 -0.77 0.04 0.49
CA MET A 66 -0.50 -1.27 -0.08
C MET A 66 -0.23 -1.19 -1.59
N PHE A 67 -1.03 -0.42 -2.33
CA PHE A 67 -0.83 -0.18 -3.76
C PHE A 67 0.53 0.47 -4.05
N LEU A 68 0.94 1.47 -3.25
CA LEU A 68 2.25 2.10 -3.37
C LEU A 68 3.38 1.11 -3.09
N GLY A 69 3.24 0.26 -2.05
CA GLY A 69 4.19 -0.80 -1.75
C GLY A 69 4.39 -1.74 -2.94
N ILE A 70 3.29 -2.22 -3.54
CA ILE A 70 3.31 -3.07 -4.73
C ILE A 70 3.98 -2.34 -5.91
N ALA A 71 3.61 -1.09 -6.18
CA ALA A 71 4.18 -0.30 -7.27
C ALA A 71 5.70 -0.10 -7.12
N PHE A 72 6.18 0.12 -5.89
CA PHE A 72 7.63 0.19 -5.61
C PHE A 72 8.32 -1.16 -5.78
N THR A 73 7.68 -2.27 -5.41
CA THR A 73 8.21 -3.61 -5.67
C THR A 73 8.38 -3.86 -7.16
N PHE A 74 7.35 -3.60 -7.98
CA PHE A 74 7.44 -3.73 -9.43
C PHE A 74 8.48 -2.79 -10.04
N GLY A 75 8.56 -1.55 -9.55
CA GLY A 75 9.58 -0.58 -9.96
C GLY A 75 10.99 -1.02 -9.64
N GLY A 76 11.20 -1.60 -8.46
CA GLY A 76 12.47 -2.20 -8.06
C GLY A 76 12.83 -3.40 -8.93
N PHE A 77 11.88 -4.29 -9.18
CA PHE A 77 12.07 -5.49 -10.01
C PHE A 77 12.52 -5.12 -11.43
N TRP A 78 11.90 -4.10 -12.02
CA TRP A 78 12.31 -3.56 -13.31
C TRP A 78 13.74 -3.01 -13.30
N GLN A 79 14.13 -2.28 -12.24
CA GLN A 79 15.48 -1.76 -12.10
C GLN A 79 16.53 -2.87 -11.95
N ILE A 80 16.18 -3.99 -11.30
CA ILE A 80 17.06 -5.17 -11.15
C ILE A 80 17.27 -5.85 -12.50
N LEU A 81 16.19 -6.10 -13.26
CA LEU A 81 16.24 -6.83 -14.52
C LEU A 81 16.93 -6.03 -15.63
N PHE A 82 16.52 -4.77 -15.82
CA PHE A 82 16.94 -3.97 -16.98
C PHE A 82 18.10 -3.02 -16.69
N ALA A 83 18.52 -2.86 -15.43
CA ALA A 83 19.54 -1.89 -14.99
C ALA A 83 19.28 -0.44 -15.48
N ARG A 84 18.02 -0.12 -15.78
CA ARG A 84 17.57 1.18 -16.28
C ARG A 84 16.53 1.77 -15.34
N ARG A 85 16.67 3.06 -15.03
CA ARG A 85 15.61 3.81 -14.33
C ARG A 85 14.42 3.97 -15.28
N ASN A 86 13.27 3.43 -14.88
CA ASN A 86 12.02 3.65 -15.60
C ASN A 86 11.17 4.68 -14.86
N LYS A 87 11.11 5.90 -15.40
CA LYS A 87 10.29 6.99 -14.84
C LYS A 87 8.79 6.68 -14.91
N ILE A 88 8.36 5.82 -15.83
CA ILE A 88 6.95 5.46 -16.03
C ILE A 88 6.39 4.78 -14.78
N ILE A 89 7.15 3.90 -14.14
CA ILE A 89 6.68 3.17 -12.94
C ILE A 89 6.49 4.13 -11.76
N ILE A 90 7.34 5.15 -11.64
CA ILE A 90 7.20 6.21 -10.62
C ILE A 90 5.92 7.02 -10.89
N TRP A 91 5.65 7.36 -12.16
CA TRP A 91 4.41 8.04 -12.53
C TRP A 91 3.16 7.19 -12.26
N ILE A 92 3.21 5.89 -12.54
CA ILE A 92 2.11 4.96 -12.23
C ILE A 92 1.89 4.88 -10.72
N ALA A 93 2.95 4.78 -9.93
CA ALA A 93 2.85 4.76 -8.46
C ALA A 93 2.21 6.06 -7.93
N LEU A 94 2.68 7.22 -8.40
CA LEU A 94 2.18 8.52 -7.96
C LEU A 94 0.75 8.78 -8.43
N LEU A 95 0.46 8.62 -9.73
CA LEU A 95 -0.87 8.88 -10.28
C LEU A 95 -1.88 7.83 -9.82
N GLY A 96 -1.48 6.56 -9.73
CA GLY A 96 -2.33 5.50 -9.22
C GLY A 96 -2.64 5.68 -7.73
N GLY A 97 -1.64 6.03 -6.91
CA GLY A 97 -1.85 6.37 -5.51
C GLY A 97 -2.77 7.59 -5.34
N LEU A 98 -2.56 8.65 -6.13
CA LEU A 98 -3.41 9.84 -6.10
C LEU A 98 -4.86 9.52 -6.54
N ALA A 99 -5.03 8.70 -7.58
CA ALA A 99 -6.34 8.27 -8.07
C ALA A 99 -7.08 7.41 -7.03
N LEU A 100 -6.38 6.58 -6.26
CA LEU A 100 -7.00 5.82 -5.17
C LEU A 100 -7.45 6.71 -4.02
N ILE A 101 -6.67 7.74 -3.68
CA ILE A 101 -7.06 8.72 -2.64
C ILE A 101 -8.28 9.51 -3.10
N ILE A 102 -8.24 10.06 -4.32
CA ILE A 102 -9.32 10.89 -4.87
C ILE A 102 -10.57 10.06 -5.17
N GLY A 103 -10.41 8.87 -5.74
CA GLY A 103 -11.51 7.95 -6.01
C GLY A 103 -12.13 7.41 -4.72
N GLY A 104 -11.30 7.07 -3.74
CA GLY A 104 -11.76 6.64 -2.41
C GLY A 104 -12.54 7.74 -1.70
N SER A 105 -12.06 8.98 -1.72
CA SER A 105 -12.76 10.11 -1.12
C SER A 105 -14.05 10.50 -1.87
N ALA A 106 -14.04 10.44 -3.21
CA ALA A 106 -15.21 10.72 -4.03
C ALA A 106 -16.32 9.65 -3.86
N PHE A 107 -15.95 8.37 -3.79
CA PHE A 107 -16.91 7.29 -3.54
C PHE A 107 -17.62 7.48 -2.19
N MET A 108 -16.86 7.83 -1.15
CA MET A 108 -17.40 8.08 0.19
C MET A 108 -18.26 9.34 0.27
N ALA A 109 -18.00 10.37 -0.54
CA ALA A 109 -18.81 11.59 -0.58
C ALA A 109 -20.20 11.37 -1.22
N THR A 110 -20.41 10.24 -1.91
CA THR A 110 -21.63 9.92 -2.65
C THR A 110 -22.45 8.75 -2.06
N SER A 111 -21.92 8.06 -1.04
CA SER A 111 -22.55 6.91 -0.37
C SER A 111 -23.07 7.27 1.01
#